data_AF-A0A840UTZ2-F1
#
_entry.id   AF-A0A840UTZ2-F1
#
_cell.length_a   1.000
_cell.length_b   1.000
_cell.length_c   1.000
_cell.angle_alpha   90.00
_cell.angle_beta   90.00
_cell.angle_gamma   90.00
#
_symmetry.space_group_name_H-M   'P 1'
#
loop_
_entity.id
_entity.type
_entity.pdbx_description
1 polymer ?
#
loop_
_entity_poly.entity_id
_entity_poly.type
_entity_poly.pdbx_seq_one_letter_code
_entity_poly.pdbx_strand_id
1 'polypeptide(L)'
;MKTLMIPALLITLTIGVVSPAARAAVNEDECRTTIANTCTRCHGAARICTKLKDPAVDTQKWRETIARMGKKANLDQAVQDTVHGCLTTAADPAGLVCGK
;
A
#
# COMPACT_ATOMS: atom_id res chain seq x y z
N MET A 1 -1.62 64.17 -29.05
CA MET A 1 -2.20 63.30 -28.01
C MET A 1 -1.68 61.89 -28.25
N LYS A 2 -0.88 61.33 -27.33
CA LYS A 2 -0.13 60.09 -27.55
C LYS A 2 -0.65 59.05 -26.54
N THR A 3 -1.45 58.12 -27.03
CA THR A 3 -2.13 57.10 -26.22
C THR A 3 -1.10 56.05 -25.80
N LEU A 4 -0.85 55.95 -24.49
CA LEU A 4 -0.04 54.90 -23.88
C LEU A 4 -0.85 53.60 -23.84
N MET A 5 -0.36 52.56 -24.51
CA MET A 5 -0.89 51.20 -24.39
C MET A 5 -0.32 50.55 -23.13
N ILE A 6 -1.21 50.14 -22.22
CA ILE A 6 -0.90 49.36 -21.03
C ILE A 6 -0.90 47.88 -21.43
N PRO A 7 0.20 47.13 -21.29
CA PRO A 7 0.18 45.70 -21.56
C PRO A 7 -0.47 45.00 -20.36
N ALA A 8 -1.64 44.41 -20.60
CA ALA A 8 -2.34 43.55 -19.66
C ALA A 8 -1.49 42.28 -19.42
N LEU A 9 -0.94 42.17 -18.21
CA LEU A 9 -0.18 41.01 -17.76
C LEU A 9 -1.17 39.86 -17.47
N LEU A 10 -1.32 38.93 -18.41
CA LEU A 10 -2.09 37.70 -18.25
C LEU A 10 -1.34 36.75 -17.30
N ILE A 11 -1.79 36.70 -16.04
CA ILE A 11 -1.34 35.70 -15.06
C ILE A 11 -2.08 34.39 -15.40
N THR A 12 -1.41 33.49 -16.09
CA THR A 12 -1.89 32.13 -16.34
C THR A 12 -1.77 31.31 -15.06
N LEU A 13 -2.90 31.17 -14.35
CA LEU A 13 -3.05 30.26 -13.22
C LEU A 13 -2.99 28.82 -13.75
N THR A 14 -1.82 28.19 -13.66
CA THR A 14 -1.67 26.76 -13.97
C THR A 14 -2.36 25.95 -12.88
N ILE A 15 -3.59 25.50 -13.18
CA ILE A 15 -4.29 24.51 -12.36
C ILE A 15 -3.48 23.22 -12.46
N GLY A 16 -2.63 22.98 -11.46
CA GLY A 16 -1.91 21.72 -11.30
C GLY A 16 -2.92 20.60 -11.17
N VAL A 17 -3.04 19.79 -12.22
CA VAL A 17 -3.81 18.56 -12.22
C VAL A 17 -3.15 17.62 -11.21
N VAL A 18 -3.69 17.57 -9.99
CA VAL A 18 -3.42 16.48 -9.04
C VAL A 18 -3.98 15.21 -9.66
N SER A 19 -3.11 14.49 -10.36
CA SER A 19 -3.42 13.14 -10.84
C SER A 19 -3.74 12.29 -9.62
N PRO A 20 -4.92 11.67 -9.51
CA PRO A 20 -5.16 10.67 -8.49
C PRO A 20 -4.13 9.57 -8.75
N ALA A 21 -3.22 9.39 -7.79
CA ALA A 21 -2.21 8.35 -7.84
C ALA A 21 -2.93 7.04 -8.19
N ALA A 22 -2.66 6.54 -9.40
CA ALA A 22 -3.15 5.24 -9.81
C ALA A 22 -2.65 4.26 -8.75
N ARG A 23 -3.57 3.74 -7.94
CA ARG A 23 -3.28 2.58 -7.09
C ARG A 23 -2.87 1.50 -8.06
N ALA A 24 -1.56 1.25 -8.15
CA ALA A 24 -1.04 0.17 -8.96
C ALA A 24 -1.80 -1.10 -8.58
N ALA A 25 -2.37 -1.77 -9.58
CA ALA A 25 -3.07 -3.02 -9.34
C ALA A 25 -2.10 -3.98 -8.66
N VAL A 26 -2.48 -4.46 -7.49
CA VAL A 26 -1.68 -5.41 -6.73
C VAL A 26 -1.57 -6.70 -7.54
N ASN A 27 -0.36 -7.18 -7.79
CA ASN A 27 -0.16 -8.48 -8.41
C ASN A 27 -0.46 -9.58 -7.38
N GLU A 28 -1.63 -10.22 -7.49
CA GLU A 28 -2.09 -11.19 -6.50
C GLU A 28 -1.20 -12.44 -6.40
N ASP A 29 -0.60 -12.90 -7.50
CA ASP A 29 0.30 -14.06 -7.50
C ASP A 29 1.62 -13.76 -6.79
N GLU A 30 2.15 -12.56 -7.01
CA GLU A 30 3.30 -12.05 -6.26
C GLU A 30 2.98 -11.93 -4.77
N CYS A 31 1.78 -11.45 -4.43
CA CYS A 31 1.33 -11.36 -3.05
C CYS A 31 1.20 -12.72 -2.37
N ARG A 32 0.54 -13.68 -3.02
CA ARG A 32 0.41 -15.06 -2.53
C ARG A 32 1.79 -15.66 -2.25
N THR A 33 2.70 -15.54 -3.21
CA THR A 33 4.06 -16.06 -3.11
C THR A 33 4.86 -15.38 -2.00
N THR A 34 4.82 -14.05 -1.93
CA THR A 34 5.58 -13.27 -0.95
C THR A 34 5.07 -13.54 0.46
N ILE A 35 3.75 -13.53 0.69
CA ILE A 35 3.16 -13.80 2.01
C ILE A 35 3.47 -15.24 2.44
N ALA A 36 3.29 -16.22 1.55
CA ALA A 36 3.60 -17.62 1.86
C ALA A 36 5.08 -17.79 2.24
N ASN A 37 6.00 -17.26 1.44
CA ASN A 37 7.43 -17.44 1.65
C ASN A 37 7.99 -16.64 2.83
N THR A 38 7.32 -15.60 3.31
CA THR A 38 7.90 -14.71 4.33
C THR A 38 7.14 -14.77 5.65
N CYS A 39 5.81 -14.71 5.61
CA CYS A 39 4.97 -14.55 6.79
C CYS A 39 4.54 -15.87 7.41
N THR A 40 4.69 -17.00 6.69
CA THR A 40 4.31 -18.33 7.20
C THR A 40 5.48 -19.18 7.71
N ARG A 41 6.72 -18.70 7.58
CA ARG A 41 7.94 -19.43 7.96
C ARG A 41 8.02 -19.79 9.45
N CYS A 42 7.49 -18.94 10.32
CA CYS A 42 7.59 -19.10 11.78
C CYS A 42 6.29 -19.61 12.41
N HIS A 43 5.15 -19.36 11.76
CA HIS A 43 3.82 -19.77 12.20
C HIS A 43 2.89 -19.81 11.00
N GLY A 44 1.89 -20.69 10.99
CA GLY A 44 0.96 -20.81 9.86
C GLY A 44 0.12 -19.56 9.58
N ALA A 45 -0.57 -19.58 8.43
CA ALA A 45 -1.41 -18.49 7.94
C ALA A 45 -2.59 -18.11 8.85
N ALA A 46 -3.01 -19.01 9.76
CA ALA A 46 -4.13 -18.80 10.67
C ALA A 46 -4.02 -17.47 11.45
N ARG A 47 -2.81 -17.07 11.87
CA ARG A 47 -2.62 -15.80 12.59
C ARG A 47 -2.90 -14.57 11.73
N ILE A 48 -2.52 -14.63 10.45
CA ILE A 48 -2.79 -13.56 9.48
C ILE A 48 -4.31 -13.49 9.26
N CYS A 49 -4.96 -14.64 9.07
CA CYS A 49 -6.40 -14.73 8.87
C CYS A 49 -7.23 -14.24 10.06
N THR A 50 -6.85 -14.60 11.29
CA THR A 50 -7.49 -14.05 12.49
C THR A 50 -7.35 -12.53 12.52
N LYS A 51 -6.17 -12.02 12.16
CA LYS A 51 -5.90 -10.59 12.19
C LYS A 51 -6.61 -9.80 11.09
N LEU A 52 -6.82 -10.38 9.91
CA LEU A 52 -7.62 -9.80 8.84
C LEU A 52 -9.11 -9.68 9.19
N LYS A 53 -9.61 -10.54 10.09
CA LYS A 53 -11.00 -10.51 10.57
C LYS A 53 -11.22 -9.55 11.74
N ASP A 54 -10.15 -9.01 12.32
CA ASP A 54 -10.24 -8.12 13.47
C ASP A 54 -10.56 -6.69 12.99
N PRO A 55 -11.76 -6.15 13.25
CA PRO A 55 -12.15 -4.81 12.81
C PRO A 55 -11.33 -3.70 13.50
N ALA A 56 -10.64 -4.02 14.60
CA ALA A 56 -9.75 -3.07 15.24
C ALA A 56 -8.41 -2.95 14.51
N VAL A 57 -8.11 -3.80 13.52
CA VAL A 57 -6.82 -3.78 12.80
C VAL A 57 -6.97 -2.98 11.50
N ASP A 58 -6.46 -1.75 11.53
CA ASP A 58 -6.36 -0.88 10.37
C ASP A 58 -5.01 -1.03 9.63
N THR A 59 -4.87 -0.25 8.57
CA THR A 59 -3.65 -0.17 7.75
C THR A 59 -2.39 0.14 8.57
N GLN A 60 -2.49 0.98 9.60
CA GLN A 60 -1.35 1.37 10.43
C GLN A 60 -0.93 0.21 11.35
N LYS A 61 -1.89 -0.46 11.99
CA LYS A 61 -1.63 -1.65 12.82
C LYS A 61 -1.05 -2.82 12.03
N TRP A 62 -1.42 -2.94 10.76
CA TRP A 62 -0.75 -3.86 9.84
C TRP A 62 0.72 -3.50 9.62
N ARG A 63 1.01 -2.23 9.31
CA ARG A 63 2.39 -1.74 9.12
C ARG A 63 3.26 -2.02 10.34
N GLU A 64 2.76 -1.71 11.54
CA GLU A 64 3.47 -1.98 12.80
C GLU A 64 3.70 -3.47 13.05
N THR A 65 2.71 -4.31 12.70
CA THR A 65 2.83 -5.76 12.85
C THR A 65 3.86 -6.33 11.90
N ILE A 66 3.84 -5.91 10.64
CA ILE A 66 4.80 -6.34 9.62
C ILE A 66 6.20 -5.84 9.98
N ALA A 67 6.36 -4.59 10.41
CA ALA A 67 7.65 -4.07 10.85
C ALA A 67 8.25 -4.86 12.02
N ARG A 68 7.42 -5.18 13.03
CA ARG A 68 7.86 -5.97 14.19
C ARG A 68 8.25 -7.39 13.80
N MET A 69 7.48 -8.04 12.91
CA MET A 69 7.79 -9.40 12.45
C MET A 69 8.98 -9.42 11.48
N GLY A 70 9.04 -8.47 10.56
CA GLY A 70 10.13 -8.27 9.61
C GLY A 70 11.46 -8.08 10.30
N LYS A 71 11.51 -7.25 11.36
CA LYS A 71 12.73 -7.13 12.20
C LYS A 71 13.17 -8.45 12.82
N LYS A 72 12.23 -9.28 13.29
CA LYS A 72 12.55 -10.60 13.88
C LYS A 72 13.01 -11.62 12.85
N ALA A 73 12.46 -11.56 11.64
CA ALA A 73 12.79 -12.46 10.54
C ALA A 73 13.89 -11.93 9.61
N ASN A 74 14.47 -10.76 9.92
CA ASN A 74 15.44 -10.05 9.10
C ASN A 74 14.99 -9.83 7.65
N LEU A 75 13.72 -9.43 7.47
CA LEU A 75 13.17 -9.07 6.16
C LEU A 75 13.59 -7.65 5.79
N ASP A 76 13.98 -7.44 4.54
CA ASP A 76 14.23 -6.09 4.03
C ASP A 76 12.93 -5.25 3.98
N GLN A 77 13.12 -3.94 3.77
CA GLN A 77 12.01 -3.00 3.77
C GLN A 77 11.08 -3.20 2.55
N ALA A 78 11.63 -3.60 1.40
CA ALA A 78 10.84 -3.80 0.19
C ALA A 78 9.84 -4.96 0.36
N VAL A 79 10.26 -6.07 0.94
CA VAL A 79 9.39 -7.21 1.28
C VAL A 79 8.30 -6.78 2.27
N GLN A 80 8.66 -5.99 3.28
CA GLN A 80 7.69 -5.49 4.26
C GLN A 80 6.63 -4.59 3.61
N ASP A 81 7.04 -3.71 2.70
CA ASP A 81 6.13 -2.82 1.98
C ASP A 81 5.26 -3.60 0.98
N THR A 82 5.80 -4.61 0.28
CA THR A 82 5.01 -5.51 -0.57
C THR A 82 3.93 -6.21 0.25
N VAL A 83 4.29 -6.86 1.37
CA VAL A 83 3.31 -7.54 2.23
C VAL A 83 2.26 -6.57 2.77
N HIS A 84 2.68 -5.35 3.16
CA HIS A 84 1.76 -4.33 3.64
C HIS A 84 0.77 -3.91 2.56
N GLY A 85 1.25 -3.68 1.33
CA GLY A 85 0.39 -3.43 0.17
C GLY A 85 -0.60 -4.57 -0.04
N CYS A 86 -0.12 -5.80 -0.16
CA CYS A 86 -0.96 -6.98 -0.36
C CYS A 86 -2.10 -7.10 0.66
N LEU A 87 -1.82 -6.88 1.95
CA LEU A 87 -2.82 -7.06 3.01
C LEU A 87 -3.77 -5.87 3.21
N THR A 88 -3.46 -4.70 2.64
CA THR A 88 -4.24 -3.47 2.90
C THR A 88 -4.82 -2.82 1.66
N THR A 89 -4.39 -3.21 0.46
CA THR A 89 -4.87 -2.62 -0.80
C THR A 89 -5.44 -3.63 -1.79
N ALA A 90 -5.22 -4.94 -1.60
CA ALA A 90 -5.88 -5.96 -2.41
C ALA A 90 -7.40 -5.91 -2.24
N ALA A 91 -8.14 -6.28 -3.29
CA ALA A 91 -9.60 -6.33 -3.23
C ALA A 91 -10.10 -7.42 -2.27
N ASP A 92 -9.39 -8.56 -2.22
CA ASP A 92 -9.65 -9.66 -1.29
C ASP A 92 -8.35 -10.15 -0.63
N PRO A 93 -7.86 -9.46 0.43
CA PRO A 93 -6.64 -9.87 1.12
C PRO A 93 -6.81 -11.22 1.85
N ALA A 94 -8.04 -11.62 2.18
CA ALA A 94 -8.29 -12.93 2.76
C ALA A 94 -8.14 -14.04 1.71
N GLY A 95 -8.61 -13.84 0.47
CA GLY A 95 -8.40 -14.75 -0.65
C GLY A 95 -6.93 -14.99 -0.99
N LEU A 96 -6.05 -14.03 -0.69
CA LEU A 96 -4.59 -14.19 -0.87
C LEU A 96 -3.95 -15.17 0.12
N VAL A 97 -4.56 -15.42 1.29
CA VAL A 97 -3.87 -16.07 2.42
C VAL A 97 -4.67 -17.19 3.09
N CYS A 98 -5.99 -17.04 3.16
CA CYS A 98 -6.87 -17.86 4.00
C CYS A 98 -7.58 -18.99 3.24
N GLY A 99 -7.33 -19.12 1.93
CA GLY A 99 -8.00 -20.06 1.02
C GLY A 99 -7.49 -21.51 1.07
N LYS A 100 -7.10 -22.03 2.23
CA LYS A 100 -6.93 -23.47 2.44
C LYS A 100 -7.67 -23.93 3.68
#